data_AF-A0A849H9S1-F1
#
_entry.id   AF-A0A849H9S1-F1
#
_cell.length_a   1.000
_cell.length_b   1.000
_cell.length_c   1.000
_cell.angle_alpha   90.00
_cell.angle_beta   90.00
_cell.angle_gamma   90.00
#
_symmetry.space_group_name_H-M   'P 1'
#
loop_
_entity.id
_entity.type
_entity.pdbx_description
1 polymer ?
#
loop_
_entity_poly.entity_id
_entity_poly.type
_entity_poly.pdbx_seq_one_letter_code
_entity_poly.pdbx_strand_id
1 'polypeptide(L)'
;FEEAAGSLAQEVGSKWEDGDLEVEDQMYGERWTRGKTLTALLNHQTHHRGQMTVLMRQAGLKVPGVYGPAKEEWESYGMPPQE
;
A
#
# COMPACT_ATOMS: atom_id res chain seq x y z
N PHE A 1 11.04 6.91 3.35
CA PHE A 1 10.08 5.80 3.12
C PHE A 1 10.76 4.46 3.36
N GLU A 2 11.86 4.15 2.65
CA GLU A 2 12.57 2.87 2.75
C GLU A 2 12.97 2.48 4.18
N GLU A 3 13.57 3.40 4.93
CA GLU A 3 13.96 3.16 6.33
C GLU A 3 12.77 2.75 7.21
N ALA A 4 11.68 3.52 7.18
CA ALA A 4 10.49 3.25 7.98
C ALA A 4 9.79 1.94 7.56
N ALA A 5 9.67 1.69 6.25
CA ALA A 5 9.07 0.46 5.73
C ALA A 5 9.91 -0.77 6.08
N GLY A 6 11.25 -0.66 5.96
CA GLY A 6 12.19 -1.70 6.32
C GLY A 6 12.15 -2.02 7.82
N SER A 7 12.12 -0.99 8.66
CA SER A 7 11.99 -1.16 10.11
C SER A 7 10.70 -1.87 10.49
N LEU A 8 9.54 -1.48 9.93
CA LEU A 8 8.28 -2.15 10.22
C LEU A 8 8.30 -3.63 9.81
N ALA A 9 8.77 -3.92 8.60
CA ALA A 9 8.84 -5.29 8.08
C ALA A 9 9.78 -6.18 8.94
N GLN A 10 10.92 -5.64 9.36
CA GLN A 10 11.86 -6.34 10.23
C GLN A 10 11.23 -6.62 11.61
N GLU A 11 10.63 -5.62 12.24
CA GLU A 11 10.07 -5.74 13.59
C GLU A 11 8.90 -6.71 13.62
N VAL A 12 7.95 -6.60 12.67
CA VAL A 12 6.83 -7.53 12.56
C VAL A 12 7.33 -8.94 12.24
N GLY A 13 8.25 -9.09 11.28
CA GLY A 13 8.72 -10.41 10.86
C GLY A 13 9.64 -11.14 11.85
N SER A 14 10.30 -10.41 12.76
CA SER A 14 11.26 -11.01 13.71
C SER A 14 10.76 -11.11 15.15
N LYS A 15 9.74 -10.32 15.51
CA LYS A 15 9.27 -10.23 16.91
C LYS A 15 7.82 -10.64 17.12
N TRP A 16 7.02 -10.75 16.05
CA TRP A 16 5.62 -11.13 16.17
C TRP A 16 5.42 -12.58 15.72
N GLU A 17 4.49 -13.26 16.40
CA GLU A 17 3.90 -14.53 15.98
C GLU A 17 2.48 -14.30 15.47
N ASP A 18 1.84 -15.32 14.89
CA ASP A 18 0.48 -15.19 14.33
C ASP A 18 -0.53 -14.67 15.38
N GLY A 19 -0.40 -15.12 16.64
CA GLY A 19 -1.26 -14.69 17.75
C GLY A 19 -1.10 -13.21 18.12
N ASP A 20 0.03 -12.58 17.79
CA ASP A 20 0.21 -11.15 18.03
C ASP A 20 -0.74 -10.29 17.19
N LEU A 21 -1.27 -10.81 16.07
CA LEU A 21 -2.25 -10.07 15.27
C LEU A 21 -3.56 -9.81 16.04
N GLU A 22 -3.86 -10.61 17.06
CA GLU A 22 -5.04 -10.47 17.92
C GLU A 22 -4.79 -9.55 19.13
N VAL A 23 -3.53 -9.25 19.46
CA VAL A 23 -3.19 -8.32 20.54
C VAL A 23 -3.76 -6.94 20.22
N GLU A 24 -4.42 -6.35 21.21
CA GLU A 24 -5.09 -5.08 21.07
C GLU A 24 -4.32 -3.94 21.75
N ASP A 25 -4.04 -2.90 20.97
CA ASP A 25 -3.34 -1.68 21.38
C ASP A 25 -4.32 -0.49 21.45
N GLN A 26 -4.01 0.51 22.30
CA GLN A 26 -4.76 1.77 22.33
C GLN A 26 -4.36 2.65 21.15
N MET A 27 -5.32 2.90 20.25
CA MET A 27 -5.14 3.62 19.00
C MET A 27 -6.25 4.65 18.86
N TYR A 28 -5.88 5.94 18.84
CA TYR A 28 -6.81 7.06 18.61
C TYR A 28 -8.03 7.09 19.55
N GLY A 29 -7.88 6.62 20.79
CA GLY A 29 -8.97 6.54 21.77
C GLY A 29 -9.85 5.28 21.66
N GLU A 30 -9.49 4.35 20.78
CA GLU A 30 -10.15 3.05 20.62
C GLU A 30 -9.15 1.91 20.87
N ARG A 31 -9.65 0.68 21.09
CA ARG A 31 -8.82 -0.52 21.11
C ARG A 31 -8.85 -1.23 19.77
N TRP A 32 -7.70 -1.40 19.15
CA TRP A 32 -7.55 -2.02 17.84
C TRP A 32 -6.64 -3.23 17.95
N THR A 33 -7.04 -4.35 17.35
CA THR A 33 -6.11 -5.47 17.14
C THR A 33 -4.96 -5.00 16.25
N ARG A 34 -3.76 -5.55 16.45
CA ARG A 34 -2.61 -5.26 15.61
C ARG A 34 -2.86 -5.58 14.13
N GLY A 35 -3.62 -6.66 13.85
CA GLY A 35 -4.07 -6.98 12.50
C GLY A 35 -4.95 -5.88 11.88
N LYS A 36 -5.87 -5.29 12.66
CA LYS A 36 -6.65 -4.12 12.22
C LYS A 36 -5.75 -2.93 11.91
N THR A 37 -4.75 -2.67 12.75
CA THR A 37 -3.79 -1.58 12.54
C THR A 37 -2.99 -1.75 11.25
N LEU A 38 -2.44 -2.95 10.98
CA LEU A 38 -1.73 -3.23 9.72
C LEU A 38 -2.64 -3.09 8.51
N THR A 39 -3.89 -3.57 8.61
CA THR A 39 -4.89 -3.42 7.54
C THR A 39 -5.21 -1.96 7.26
N ALA A 40 -5.38 -1.14 8.30
CA ALA A 40 -5.62 0.30 8.15
C ALA A 40 -4.43 0.98 7.45
N LEU A 41 -3.20 0.63 7.80
CA LEU A 41 -1.99 1.16 7.15
C LEU A 41 -1.95 0.82 5.66
N LEU A 42 -2.20 -0.44 5.30
CA LEU A 42 -2.25 -0.89 3.90
C LEU A 42 -3.32 -0.15 3.09
N ASN A 43 -4.53 0.00 3.66
CA ASN A 43 -5.63 0.71 3.01
C ASN A 43 -5.31 2.19 2.83
N HIS A 44 -4.74 2.84 3.84
CA HIS A 44 -4.34 4.24 3.78
C HIS A 44 -3.26 4.49 2.72
N GLN A 45 -2.23 3.63 2.66
CA GLN A 45 -1.20 3.72 1.63
C GLN A 45 -1.78 3.47 0.24
N THR A 46 -2.70 2.51 0.09
CA THR A 46 -3.35 2.22 -1.19
C THR A 46 -4.20 3.40 -1.67
N HIS A 47 -4.95 4.03 -0.76
CA HIS A 47 -5.74 5.23 -1.02
C HIS A 47 -4.86 6.37 -1.56
N HIS A 48 -3.78 6.71 -0.85
CA HIS A 48 -2.89 7.80 -1.27
C HIS A 48 -2.05 7.44 -2.50
N ARG A 49 -1.67 6.16 -2.68
CA ARG A 49 -1.04 5.71 -3.93
C ARG A 49 -1.95 5.95 -5.12
N GLY A 50 -3.26 5.70 -5.00
CA GLY A 50 -4.24 6.05 -6.03
C GLY A 50 -4.30 7.55 -6.33
N GLN A 51 -4.18 8.41 -5.30
CA GLN A 51 -4.06 9.86 -5.53
C GLN A 51 -2.77 10.22 -6.26
N MET A 52 -1.64 9.60 -5.92
CA MET A 52 -0.37 9.84 -6.60
C MET A 52 -0.43 9.48 -8.09
N THR A 53 -1.12 8.40 -8.49
CA THR A 53 -1.21 8.04 -9.91
C THR A 53 -1.94 9.11 -10.73
N VAL A 54 -2.94 9.79 -10.16
CA VAL A 54 -3.61 10.93 -10.78
C VAL A 54 -2.66 12.12 -10.93
N LEU A 55 -1.93 12.46 -9.87
CA LEU A 55 -0.97 13.57 -9.88
C LEU A 55 0.17 13.34 -10.87
N MET A 56 0.71 12.12 -10.93
CA MET A 56 1.73 11.74 -11.90
C MET A 56 1.23 11.96 -13.33
N ARG A 57 0.00 11.55 -13.63
CA ARG A 57 -0.60 11.74 -14.96
C ARG A 57 -0.80 13.23 -15.29
N GLN A 58 -1.27 14.02 -14.33
CA GLN A 58 -1.40 15.48 -14.50
C GLN A 58 -0.05 16.16 -14.74
N ALA A 59 1.03 15.63 -14.17
CA ALA A 59 2.40 16.11 -14.38
C ALA A 59 3.05 15.58 -15.67
N GLY A 60 2.35 14.78 -16.48
CA GLY A 60 2.89 14.18 -17.71
C GLY A 60 3.90 13.05 -17.46
N LEU A 61 3.96 12.50 -16.24
CA LEU A 61 4.81 11.36 -15.90
C LEU A 61 4.14 10.04 -16.30
N LYS A 62 4.96 9.02 -16.60
CA LYS A 62 4.48 7.64 -16.80
C LYS A 62 3.99 7.08 -15.47
N VAL A 63 2.75 6.64 -15.44
CA VAL A 63 2.15 5.99 -14.27
C VAL A 63 2.52 4.51 -14.27
N PRO A 64 3.15 3.97 -13.22
CA PRO A 64 3.42 2.55 -13.12
C PRO A 64 2.12 1.77 -12.87
N GLY A 65 2.02 0.58 -13.45
CA GLY A 65 0.92 -0.34 -13.20
C GLY A 65 0.85 -0.78 -11.72
N VAL A 66 -0.35 -0.75 -11.15
CA VAL A 66 -0.63 -1.24 -9.80
C VAL A 66 -1.94 -2.03 -9.86
N TYR A 67 -1.90 -3.29 -9.42
CA TYR A 67 -2.99 -4.28 -9.59
C TYR A 67 -3.30 -4.67 -11.06
N GLY A 68 -2.42 -4.27 -11.97
CA GLY A 68 -2.53 -4.47 -13.41
C GLY A 68 -1.76 -3.39 -14.15
N PRO A 69 -1.56 -3.52 -15.48
CA PRO A 69 -0.86 -2.50 -16.25
C PRO A 69 -1.65 -1.18 -16.30
N ALA A 70 -0.94 -0.05 -16.22
CA ALA A 70 -1.54 1.25 -16.49
C ALA A 70 -1.90 1.38 -17.97
N LYS A 71 -2.80 2.33 -18.32
CA LYS A 71 -3.25 2.56 -19.71
C LYS A 71 -2.08 2.68 -20.69
N GLU A 72 -1.06 3.42 -20.30
CA GLU A 72 0.12 3.71 -21.11
C GLU A 72 1.07 2.49 -21.24
N GLU A 73 0.99 1.53 -20.32
CA GLU A 73 1.80 0.31 -20.36
C GLU A 73 1.22 -0.72 -21.33
N TRP A 74 -0.11 -0.77 -21.51
CA TRP A 74 -0.75 -1.66 -22.50
C TRP A 74 -0.23 -1.41 -23.93
N GLU A 75 -0.07 -0.13 -24.30
CA GLU A 75 0.51 0.26 -25.59
C GLU A 75 1.93 -0.30 -25.77
N SER A 76 2.72 -0.33 -24.69
CA SER A 76 4.08 -0.89 -24.73
C SER A 76 4.11 -2.41 -24.94
N TYR A 77 3.00 -3.11 -24.64
CA TYR A 77 2.81 -4.53 -24.89
C TYR A 77 2.18 -4.83 -26.25
N GLY A 78 1.91 -3.82 -27.08
CA GLY A 78 1.23 -3.98 -28.37
C GLY A 78 -0.24 -4.40 -28.23
N MET A 79 -0.85 -4.13 -27.09
CA MET A 79 -2.24 -4.48 -26.78
C MET A 79 -3.07 -3.22 -26.53
N PRO A 80 -4.37 -3.20 -26.89
CA PRO A 80 -5.24 -2.11 -26.52
C PRO A 80 -5.43 -2.07 -24.99
N PRO A 81 -5.55 -0.88 -24.37
CA PRO A 81 -5.91 -0.77 -22.97
C PRO A 81 -7.25 -1.44 -22.67
N GLN A 82 -7.33 -2.13 -21.53
CA GLN A 82 -8.61 -2.65 -21.01
C GLN A 82 -9.45 -1.49 -20.47
N GLU A 83 -10.76 -1.50 -20.75
CA GLU A 83 -11.75 -0.58 -20.17
C GLU A 83 -12.34 -1.10 -18.85
#